data_AF-A0A968MCR0-F1
#
_entry.id   AF-A0A968MCR0-F1
#
_cell.length_a   1.000
_cell.length_b   1.000
_cell.length_c   1.000
_cell.angle_alpha   90.00
_cell.angle_beta   90.00
_cell.angle_gamma   90.00
#
_symmetry.space_group_name_H-M   'P 1'
#
loop_
_entity.id
_entity.type
_entity.pdbx_description
1 polymer ?
#
loop_
_entity_poly.entity_id
_entity_poly.type
_entity_poly.pdbx_seq_one_letter_code
_entity_poly.pdbx_strand_id
1 'polypeptide(L)'
;AAERADALVGIGNLARSLEDAATEQRAREGAVAAFREAGDDRDTLVQLSVALHNLALFYINQEDYDAAIPLLEEVVALLDAQSAHPDLESDRAALEHMRRRAAGEPEPGMREAVAAWVEGGRNEEQFAALLNGICNLYVQVMTTGSREQQAELAHDLAYVRAARPLPIAGSNDFLFILQLLLRGEPEMVARAIQQRAALPAPLANALNIMERLISGEAAPPQPEEPAQQAEMAAAAEALLGQLSPEQRAELMVAAQIVPYLQQALSVLRNPEIPVTERARLAEGLDHVAAQAAADEEEGSPWLIAASTLRVVAGWLRGTPPNAAALPEPYRGLIHTLMEETTDE
;
A
#
# COMPACT_ATOMS: atom_id res chain seq x y z
N ALA A 1 -14.33 0.15 18.23
CA ALA A 1 -14.54 -0.40 16.88
C ALA A 1 -13.71 0.38 15.86
N ALA A 2 -13.91 1.70 15.73
CA ALA A 2 -13.09 2.57 14.87
C ALA A 2 -11.57 2.49 15.15
N GLU A 3 -11.12 2.66 16.40
CA GLU A 3 -9.68 2.55 16.76
C GLU A 3 -9.06 1.18 16.40
N ARG A 4 -9.85 0.10 16.48
CA ARG A 4 -9.43 -1.24 16.08
C ARG A 4 -9.29 -1.35 14.57
N ALA A 5 -10.18 -0.70 13.82
CA ALA A 5 -10.17 -0.69 12.36
C ALA A 5 -8.93 0.04 11.82
N ASP A 6 -8.60 1.21 12.37
CA ASP A 6 -7.42 2.00 11.98
C ASP A 6 -6.11 1.24 12.26
N ALA A 7 -6.01 0.58 13.42
CA ALA A 7 -4.86 -0.26 13.75
C ALA A 7 -4.67 -1.40 12.73
N LEU A 8 -5.78 -2.03 12.29
CA LEU A 8 -5.75 -3.11 11.31
C LEU A 8 -5.37 -2.61 9.91
N VAL A 9 -5.79 -1.40 9.52
CA VAL A 9 -5.30 -0.74 8.29
C VAL A 9 -3.78 -0.56 8.34
N GLY A 10 -3.26 -0.08 9.47
CA GLY A 10 -1.82 0.07 9.69
C GLY A 10 -1.05 -1.24 9.57
N ILE A 11 -1.57 -2.31 10.17
CA ILE A 11 -0.98 -3.66 10.08
C ILE A 11 -1.00 -4.18 8.64
N GLY A 12 -2.10 -4.00 7.90
CA GLY A 12 -2.20 -4.41 6.50
C GLY A 12 -1.17 -3.70 5.60
N ASN A 13 -0.96 -2.40 5.81
CA ASN A 13 0.04 -1.63 5.07
C ASN A 13 1.48 -2.08 5.37
N LEU A 14 1.76 -2.40 6.64
CA LEU A 14 3.06 -2.92 7.05
C LEU A 14 3.29 -4.32 6.46
N ALA A 15 2.31 -5.21 6.55
CA ALA A 15 2.38 -6.56 6.02
C ALA A 15 2.63 -6.55 4.49
N ARG A 16 1.94 -5.68 3.74
CA ARG A 16 2.21 -5.45 2.31
C ARG A 16 3.66 -5.05 2.05
N SER A 17 4.21 -4.16 2.88
CA SER A 17 5.59 -3.67 2.72
C SER A 17 6.63 -4.73 3.06
N LEU A 18 6.23 -5.74 3.84
CA LEU A 18 7.04 -6.89 4.23
C LEU A 18 6.79 -8.13 3.35
N GLU A 19 5.96 -7.99 2.30
CA GLU A 19 5.54 -9.09 1.41
C GLU A 19 4.87 -10.27 2.16
N ASP A 20 4.24 -9.99 3.30
CA ASP A 20 3.49 -10.98 4.08
C ASP A 20 2.01 -10.96 3.68
N ALA A 21 1.70 -11.71 2.60
CA ALA A 21 0.36 -11.75 2.03
C ALA A 21 -0.70 -12.30 2.99
N ALA A 22 -0.34 -13.25 3.87
CA ALA A 22 -1.28 -13.86 4.81
C ALA A 22 -1.69 -12.88 5.91
N THR A 23 -0.74 -12.13 6.45
CA THR A 23 -1.02 -11.09 7.46
C THR A 23 -1.71 -9.89 6.81
N GLU A 24 -1.33 -9.51 5.60
CA GLU A 24 -1.98 -8.44 4.84
C GLU A 24 -3.45 -8.75 4.62
N GLN A 25 -3.79 -9.96 4.16
CA GLN A 25 -5.17 -10.38 3.95
C GLN A 25 -5.98 -10.29 5.25
N ARG A 26 -5.51 -10.94 6.32
CA ARG A 26 -6.25 -11.01 7.59
C ARG A 26 -6.43 -9.63 8.21
N ALA A 27 -5.44 -8.75 8.08
CA ALA A 27 -5.53 -7.38 8.56
C ALA A 27 -6.52 -6.55 7.75
N ARG A 28 -6.53 -6.67 6.42
CA ARG A 28 -7.49 -5.95 5.54
C ARG A 28 -8.93 -6.43 5.76
N GLU A 29 -9.16 -7.74 5.85
CA GLU A 29 -10.48 -8.31 6.17
C GLU A 29 -10.95 -7.87 7.57
N GLY A 30 -10.05 -7.91 8.55
CA GLY A 30 -10.33 -7.46 9.91
C GLY A 30 -10.66 -5.97 10.00
N ALA A 31 -9.97 -5.12 9.22
CA ALA A 31 -10.24 -3.69 9.16
C ALA A 31 -11.65 -3.41 8.62
N VAL A 32 -12.03 -4.06 7.51
CA VAL A 32 -13.38 -3.95 6.93
C VAL A 32 -14.44 -4.39 7.94
N ALA A 33 -14.24 -5.52 8.62
CA ALA A 33 -15.18 -5.99 9.64
C ALA A 33 -15.31 -4.98 10.80
N ALA A 34 -14.19 -4.43 11.27
CA ALA A 34 -14.18 -3.47 12.36
C ALA A 34 -14.83 -2.12 11.98
N PHE A 35 -14.69 -1.66 10.73
CA PHE A 35 -15.40 -0.48 10.24
C PHE A 35 -16.91 -0.73 10.11
N ARG A 36 -17.34 -1.91 9.63
CA ARG A 36 -18.76 -2.27 9.60
C ARG A 36 -19.38 -2.33 11.01
N GLU A 37 -18.62 -2.74 12.01
CA GLU A 37 -19.06 -2.74 13.41
C GLU A 37 -19.06 -1.33 14.05
N ALA A 38 -18.29 -0.38 13.50
CA ALA A 38 -18.16 0.96 14.06
C ALA A 38 -19.39 1.84 13.83
N GLY A 39 -20.18 1.55 12.79
CA GLY A 39 -21.48 2.19 12.52
C GLY A 39 -21.55 2.84 11.14
N ASP A 40 -22.68 3.49 10.88
CA ASP A 40 -23.01 4.09 9.57
C ASP A 40 -22.86 5.62 9.55
N ASP A 41 -22.05 6.18 10.44
CA ASP A 41 -21.75 7.61 10.39
C ASP A 41 -20.89 7.93 9.17
N ARG A 42 -20.93 9.20 8.76
CA ARG A 42 -20.31 9.65 7.51
C ARG A 42 -18.82 9.32 7.44
N ASP A 43 -18.09 9.54 8.52
CA ASP A 43 -16.63 9.39 8.54
C ASP A 43 -16.26 7.90 8.54
N THR A 44 -16.99 7.08 9.30
CA THR A 44 -16.84 5.62 9.27
C THR A 44 -17.12 5.03 7.90
N LEU A 45 -18.14 5.51 7.18
CA LEU A 45 -18.45 5.04 5.82
C LEU A 45 -17.36 5.42 4.80
N VAL A 46 -16.74 6.61 4.94
CA VAL A 46 -15.58 6.99 4.11
C VAL A 46 -14.40 6.06 4.40
N GLN A 47 -14.08 5.81 5.66
CA GLN A 47 -12.99 4.90 6.03
C GLN A 47 -13.25 3.45 5.58
N LEU A 48 -14.50 3.00 5.69
CA LEU A 48 -14.93 1.70 5.18
C LEU A 48 -14.71 1.59 3.67
N SER A 49 -15.02 2.63 2.90
CA SER A 49 -14.78 2.65 1.45
C SER A 49 -13.29 2.51 1.11
N VAL A 50 -12.40 3.16 1.87
CA VAL A 50 -10.95 3.03 1.70
C VAL A 50 -10.48 1.62 2.06
N ALA A 51 -10.97 1.05 3.17
CA ALA A 51 -10.62 -0.30 3.60
C ALA A 51 -11.08 -1.38 2.59
N LEU A 52 -12.29 -1.24 2.06
CA LEU A 52 -12.84 -2.12 1.02
C LEU A 52 -12.06 -2.02 -0.29
N HIS A 53 -11.76 -0.80 -0.75
CA HIS A 53 -10.94 -0.56 -1.95
C HIS A 53 -9.56 -1.21 -1.80
N ASN A 54 -8.94 -1.06 -0.63
CA ASN A 54 -7.67 -1.70 -0.32
C ASN A 54 -7.78 -3.23 -0.36
N LEU A 55 -8.80 -3.84 0.26
CA LEU A 55 -8.98 -5.28 0.18
C LEU A 55 -9.22 -5.76 -1.27
N ALA A 56 -9.94 -4.98 -2.08
CA ALA A 56 -10.12 -5.28 -3.49
C ALA A 56 -8.80 -5.28 -4.26
N LEU A 57 -7.94 -4.27 -4.04
CA LEU A 57 -6.60 -4.22 -4.66
C LEU A 57 -5.74 -5.44 -4.30
N PHE A 58 -5.85 -5.93 -3.06
CA PHE A 58 -5.16 -7.14 -2.64
C PHE A 58 -5.58 -8.36 -3.46
N TYR A 59 -6.88 -8.57 -3.67
CA TYR A 59 -7.37 -9.67 -4.51
C TYR A 59 -7.08 -9.48 -6.01
N ILE A 60 -7.12 -8.25 -6.51
CA ILE A 60 -6.74 -7.93 -7.90
C ILE A 60 -5.29 -8.34 -8.18
N ASN A 61 -4.39 -8.08 -7.23
CA ASN A 61 -2.98 -8.47 -7.36
C ASN A 61 -2.78 -10.00 -7.37
N GLN A 62 -3.74 -10.75 -6.84
CA GLN A 62 -3.78 -12.21 -6.90
C GLN A 62 -4.58 -12.75 -8.10
N GLU A 63 -5.03 -11.87 -9.00
CA GLU A 63 -5.93 -12.20 -10.11
C GLU A 63 -7.28 -12.82 -9.67
N ASP A 64 -7.65 -12.69 -8.40
CA ASP A 64 -8.92 -13.14 -7.85
C ASP A 64 -9.99 -12.06 -8.05
N TYR A 65 -10.44 -11.93 -9.29
CA TYR A 65 -11.46 -10.94 -9.65
C TYR A 65 -12.83 -11.26 -9.04
N ASP A 66 -13.11 -12.55 -8.78
CA ASP A 66 -14.36 -12.99 -8.17
C ASP A 66 -14.50 -12.46 -6.73
N ALA A 67 -13.39 -12.39 -5.98
CA ALA A 67 -13.36 -11.76 -4.66
C ALA A 67 -13.28 -10.22 -4.73
N ALA A 68 -12.59 -9.65 -5.73
CA ALA A 68 -12.38 -8.20 -5.82
C ALA A 68 -13.60 -7.40 -6.28
N ILE A 69 -14.34 -7.89 -7.29
CA ILE A 69 -15.50 -7.20 -7.88
C ILE A 69 -16.58 -6.85 -6.84
N PRO A 70 -17.07 -7.76 -5.98
CA PRO A 70 -18.11 -7.44 -5.02
C PRO A 70 -17.66 -6.37 -4.00
N LEU A 71 -16.37 -6.30 -3.67
CA LEU A 71 -15.84 -5.27 -2.79
C LEU A 71 -15.86 -3.89 -3.46
N LEU A 72 -15.47 -3.80 -4.74
CA LEU A 72 -15.56 -2.56 -5.51
C LEU A 72 -17.01 -2.11 -5.74
N GLU A 73 -17.95 -3.05 -5.91
CA GLU A 73 -19.39 -2.74 -5.96
C GLU A 73 -19.86 -2.06 -4.66
N GLU A 74 -19.41 -2.56 -3.51
CA GLU A 74 -19.73 -1.99 -2.21
C GLU A 74 -19.09 -0.60 -2.03
N VAL A 75 -17.84 -0.40 -2.46
CA VAL A 75 -17.19 0.93 -2.47
C VAL A 75 -18.01 1.94 -3.26
N VAL A 76 -18.40 1.58 -4.49
CA VAL A 76 -19.23 2.44 -5.35
C VAL A 76 -20.57 2.72 -4.68
N ALA A 77 -21.23 1.73 -4.09
CA ALA A 77 -22.52 1.91 -3.42
C ALA A 77 -22.42 2.86 -2.20
N LEU A 78 -21.36 2.75 -1.40
CA LEU A 78 -21.10 3.62 -0.24
C LEU A 78 -20.83 5.07 -0.66
N LEU A 79 -20.02 5.27 -1.70
CA LEU A 79 -19.66 6.60 -2.19
C LEU A 79 -20.81 7.26 -2.98
N ASP A 80 -21.65 6.49 -3.67
CA ASP A 80 -22.85 6.98 -4.36
C ASP A 80 -23.91 7.50 -3.36
N ALA A 81 -24.06 6.81 -2.22
CA ALA A 81 -24.96 7.24 -1.14
C ALA A 81 -24.52 8.57 -0.48
N GLN A 82 -23.23 8.91 -0.56
CA GLN A 82 -22.63 10.07 0.11
C GLN A 82 -22.67 11.37 -0.72
N SER A 83 -23.12 11.31 -1.98
CA SER A 83 -23.23 12.42 -2.95
C SER A 83 -21.93 13.22 -3.20
N ALA A 84 -21.42 13.15 -4.44
CA ALA A 84 -20.33 13.98 -4.98
C ALA A 84 -18.93 13.75 -4.38
N HIS A 85 -18.54 12.49 -4.12
CA HIS A 85 -17.13 12.18 -3.91
C HIS A 85 -16.37 12.26 -5.26
N PRO A 86 -15.25 12.99 -5.35
CA PRO A 86 -14.50 13.16 -6.61
C PRO A 86 -14.00 11.83 -7.19
N ASP A 87 -13.86 10.80 -6.35
CA ASP A 87 -13.31 9.50 -6.76
C ASP A 87 -14.37 8.49 -7.25
N LEU A 88 -15.67 8.78 -7.10
CA LEU A 88 -16.76 7.83 -7.43
C LEU A 88 -16.73 7.36 -8.89
N GLU A 89 -16.46 8.26 -9.84
CA GLU A 89 -16.35 7.90 -11.26
C GLU A 89 -15.10 7.06 -11.54
N SER A 90 -14.01 7.31 -10.83
CA SER A 90 -12.79 6.50 -10.92
C SER A 90 -13.05 5.08 -10.40
N ASP A 91 -13.77 4.94 -9.29
CA ASP A 91 -14.14 3.64 -8.73
C ASP A 91 -15.12 2.88 -9.63
N ARG A 92 -16.10 3.56 -10.25
CA ARG A 92 -17.00 2.95 -11.26
C ARG A 92 -16.22 2.44 -12.46
N ALA A 93 -15.25 3.23 -12.96
CA ALA A 93 -14.41 2.83 -14.09
C ALA A 93 -13.50 1.63 -13.73
N ALA A 94 -12.94 1.61 -12.52
CA ALA A 94 -12.13 0.50 -12.03
C ALA A 94 -12.96 -0.79 -11.90
N LEU A 95 -14.17 -0.71 -11.35
CA LEU A 95 -15.11 -1.82 -11.26
C LEU A 95 -15.46 -2.39 -12.64
N GLU A 96 -15.81 -1.53 -13.60
CA GLU A 96 -16.15 -1.95 -14.96
C GLU A 96 -14.96 -2.59 -15.68
N HIS A 97 -13.76 -2.06 -15.48
CA HIS A 97 -12.53 -2.65 -15.99
C HIS A 97 -12.27 -4.04 -15.41
N MET A 98 -12.46 -4.23 -14.11
CA MET A 98 -12.32 -5.54 -13.45
C MET A 98 -13.36 -6.56 -13.93
N ARG A 99 -14.62 -6.14 -14.13
CA ARG A 99 -15.67 -7.03 -14.69
C ARG A 99 -15.34 -7.53 -16.09
N ARG A 100 -14.86 -6.65 -16.97
CA ARG A 100 -14.41 -7.04 -18.32
C ARG A 100 -13.27 -8.05 -18.24
N ARG A 101 -12.32 -7.82 -17.34
CA ARG A 101 -11.17 -8.72 -17.13
C ARG A 101 -11.59 -10.10 -16.62
N ALA A 102 -12.50 -10.14 -15.65
CA ALA A 102 -13.09 -11.39 -15.15
C ALA A 102 -13.89 -12.14 -16.23
N ALA A 103 -14.59 -11.41 -17.11
CA ALA A 103 -15.31 -11.97 -18.25
C ALA A 103 -14.39 -12.47 -19.38
N GLY A 104 -13.07 -12.28 -19.26
CA GLY A 104 -12.11 -12.57 -20.32
C GLY A 104 -12.32 -11.73 -21.58
N GLU A 105 -13.00 -10.58 -21.44
CA GLU A 105 -13.15 -9.66 -22.55
C GLU A 105 -11.78 -9.07 -22.87
N PRO A 106 -11.43 -8.99 -24.17
CA PRO A 106 -10.22 -8.29 -24.56
C PRO A 106 -10.30 -6.86 -24.05
N GLU A 107 -9.26 -6.39 -23.37
CA GLU A 107 -9.18 -4.98 -23.02
C GLU A 107 -9.35 -4.16 -24.32
N PRO A 108 -10.32 -3.22 -24.36
CA PRO A 108 -10.46 -2.37 -25.51
C PRO A 108 -9.13 -1.68 -25.75
N GLY A 109 -8.58 -1.83 -26.96
CA GLY A 109 -7.31 -1.21 -27.29
C GLY A 109 -7.40 0.30 -27.10
N MET A 110 -6.28 0.98 -26.85
CA MET A 110 -6.26 2.45 -26.65
C MET A 110 -7.03 3.20 -27.76
N ARG A 111 -6.95 2.71 -29.01
CA ARG A 111 -7.66 3.30 -30.15
C ARG A 111 -9.18 3.19 -30.03
N GLU A 112 -9.70 2.08 -29.52
CA GLU A 112 -11.13 1.86 -29.32
C GLU A 112 -11.65 2.71 -28.16
N ALA A 113 -10.88 2.80 -27.06
CA ALA A 113 -11.20 3.67 -25.94
C ALA A 113 -11.25 5.16 -26.35
N VAL A 114 -10.30 5.61 -27.18
CA VAL A 114 -10.30 6.97 -27.75
C VAL A 114 -11.48 7.17 -28.70
N ALA A 115 -11.80 6.18 -29.55
CA ALA A 115 -12.93 6.26 -30.46
C ALA A 115 -14.25 6.37 -29.69
N ALA A 116 -14.47 5.52 -28.69
CA ALA A 116 -15.64 5.55 -27.82
C ALA A 116 -15.77 6.89 -27.08
N TRP A 117 -14.66 7.46 -26.58
CA TRP A 117 -14.66 8.77 -25.95
C TRP A 117 -15.03 9.90 -26.94
N VAL A 118 -14.50 9.86 -28.16
CA VAL A 118 -14.84 10.84 -29.21
C VAL A 118 -16.31 10.72 -29.62
N GLU A 119 -16.82 9.51 -29.78
CA GLU A 119 -18.21 9.22 -30.13
C GLU A 119 -19.18 9.57 -28.99
N GLY A 120 -18.76 9.37 -27.74
CA GLY A 120 -19.48 9.71 -26.51
C GLY A 120 -19.55 11.20 -26.19
N GLY A 121 -19.16 12.07 -27.12
CA GLY A 121 -19.30 13.52 -26.98
C GLY A 121 -18.13 14.21 -26.27
N ARG A 122 -17.00 13.52 -26.08
CA ARG A 122 -15.76 14.06 -25.47
C ARG A 122 -15.95 14.58 -24.04
N ASN A 123 -16.68 13.84 -23.20
CA ASN A 123 -16.83 14.18 -21.78
C ASN A 123 -15.44 14.20 -21.09
N GLU A 124 -15.23 15.20 -20.24
CA GLU A 124 -14.06 15.36 -19.39
C GLU A 124 -13.88 14.17 -18.42
N GLU A 125 -14.97 13.64 -17.86
CA GLU A 125 -14.95 12.51 -16.91
C GLU A 125 -14.45 11.23 -17.59
N GLN A 126 -14.98 10.92 -18.78
CA GLN A 126 -14.52 9.79 -19.58
C GLN A 126 -13.06 9.96 -20.02
N PHE A 127 -12.64 11.20 -20.28
CA PHE A 127 -11.24 11.50 -20.59
C PHE A 127 -10.33 11.33 -19.38
N ALA A 128 -10.78 11.68 -18.17
CA ALA A 128 -10.04 11.44 -16.94
C ALA A 128 -9.83 9.94 -16.69
N ALA A 129 -10.87 9.13 -16.90
CA ALA A 129 -10.77 7.67 -16.82
C ALA A 129 -9.78 7.10 -17.85
N LEU A 130 -9.85 7.58 -19.11
CA LEU A 130 -8.89 7.22 -20.16
C LEU A 130 -7.45 7.60 -19.76
N LEU A 131 -7.26 8.78 -19.18
CA LEU A 131 -5.95 9.27 -18.74
C LEU A 131 -5.39 8.44 -17.58
N ASN A 132 -6.22 8.02 -16.64
CA ASN A 132 -5.83 7.12 -15.55
C ASN A 132 -5.42 5.74 -16.07
N GLY A 133 -6.18 5.18 -17.02
CA GLY A 133 -5.81 3.93 -17.70
C GLY A 133 -4.45 4.03 -18.41
N ILE A 134 -4.21 5.16 -19.08
CA ILE A 134 -2.91 5.46 -19.71
C ILE A 134 -1.76 5.47 -18.69
N CYS A 135 -1.96 6.09 -17.52
CA CYS A 135 -0.95 6.13 -16.46
C CYS A 135 -0.61 4.73 -15.94
N ASN A 136 -1.62 3.90 -15.71
CA ASN A 136 -1.43 2.52 -15.24
C ASN A 136 -0.67 1.68 -16.27
N LEU A 137 -1.09 1.75 -17.54
CA LEU A 137 -0.42 1.04 -18.63
C LEU A 137 1.01 1.52 -18.82
N TYR A 138 1.26 2.82 -18.68
CA TYR A 138 2.61 3.40 -18.72
C TYR A 138 3.51 2.80 -17.62
N VAL A 139 3.04 2.75 -16.36
CA VAL A 139 3.82 2.15 -15.26
C VAL A 139 4.09 0.67 -15.52
N GLN A 140 3.08 -0.10 -15.94
CA GLN A 140 3.23 -1.52 -16.25
C GLN A 140 4.27 -1.75 -17.36
N VAL A 141 4.17 -1.00 -18.45
CA VAL A 141 5.07 -1.14 -19.61
C VAL A 141 6.51 -0.68 -19.29
N MET A 142 6.67 0.31 -18.41
CA MET A 142 7.98 0.79 -17.97
C MET A 142 8.65 -0.14 -16.94
N THR A 143 7.87 -0.88 -16.14
CA THR A 143 8.37 -1.80 -15.11
C THR A 143 8.67 -3.20 -15.66
N THR A 144 7.74 -3.75 -16.46
CA THR A 144 7.77 -5.15 -16.90
C THR A 144 7.68 -5.33 -18.41
N GLY A 145 7.38 -4.25 -19.15
CA GLY A 145 7.17 -4.29 -20.58
C GLY A 145 8.45 -4.32 -21.42
N SER A 146 8.35 -4.96 -22.58
CA SER A 146 9.39 -4.98 -23.61
C SER A 146 9.54 -3.63 -24.33
N ARG A 147 10.68 -3.45 -25.02
CA ARG A 147 10.90 -2.26 -25.88
C ARG A 147 9.87 -2.11 -27.00
N GLU A 148 9.32 -3.21 -27.48
CA GLU A 148 8.25 -3.21 -28.50
C GLU A 148 6.95 -2.66 -27.92
N GLN A 149 6.56 -3.12 -26.72
CA GLN A 149 5.40 -2.60 -25.99
C GLN A 149 5.55 -1.11 -25.62
N GLN A 150 6.76 -0.67 -25.26
CA GLN A 150 7.06 0.76 -25.05
C GLN A 150 6.85 1.58 -26.33
N ALA A 151 7.30 1.06 -27.48
CA ALA A 151 7.14 1.73 -28.77
C ALA A 151 5.68 1.77 -29.24
N GLU A 152 4.93 0.68 -29.02
CA GLU A 152 3.51 0.59 -29.30
C GLU A 152 2.71 1.59 -28.46
N LEU A 153 2.94 1.63 -27.14
CA LEU A 153 2.32 2.60 -26.27
C LEU A 153 2.66 4.03 -26.68
N ALA A 154 3.92 4.31 -27.03
CA ALA A 154 4.32 5.64 -27.51
C ALA A 154 3.63 6.04 -28.82
N HIS A 155 3.28 5.06 -29.67
CA HIS A 155 2.48 5.28 -30.88
C HIS A 155 1.02 5.57 -30.54
N ASP A 156 0.43 4.79 -29.62
CA ASP A 156 -0.96 4.97 -29.19
C ASP A 156 -1.19 6.31 -28.48
N LEU A 157 -0.23 6.78 -27.67
CA LEU A 157 -0.28 8.13 -27.09
C LEU A 157 -0.30 9.23 -28.17
N ALA A 158 0.33 9.01 -29.33
CA ALA A 158 0.25 9.95 -30.44
C ALA A 158 -1.19 10.05 -30.99
N TYR A 159 -1.91 8.93 -31.01
CA TYR A 159 -3.29 8.87 -31.46
C TYR A 159 -4.23 9.62 -30.51
N VAL A 160 -4.08 9.42 -29.19
CA VAL A 160 -4.82 10.17 -28.15
C VAL A 160 -4.59 11.68 -28.33
N ARG A 161 -3.33 12.10 -28.49
CA ARG A 161 -2.96 13.52 -28.68
C ARG A 161 -3.43 14.13 -30.00
N ALA A 162 -3.76 13.30 -30.98
CA ALA A 162 -4.32 13.75 -32.25
C ALA A 162 -5.83 14.05 -32.13
N ALA A 163 -6.53 13.46 -31.15
CA ALA A 163 -7.97 13.60 -30.93
C ALA A 163 -8.38 14.94 -30.27
N ARG A 164 -7.69 16.04 -30.62
CA ARG A 164 -7.93 17.37 -30.04
C ARG A 164 -9.32 17.92 -30.38
N PRO A 165 -9.88 18.80 -29.53
CA PRO A 165 -9.32 19.32 -28.27
C PRO A 165 -9.41 18.31 -27.12
N LEU A 166 -8.40 18.31 -26.25
CA LEU A 166 -8.42 17.51 -25.02
C LEU A 166 -9.06 18.35 -23.89
N PRO A 167 -9.96 17.78 -23.08
CA PRO A 167 -10.79 18.53 -22.13
C PRO A 167 -10.01 18.97 -20.90
N ILE A 168 -9.01 18.19 -20.46
CA ILE A 168 -8.18 18.53 -19.29
C ILE A 168 -6.99 19.39 -19.72
N ALA A 169 -6.81 20.54 -19.07
CA ALA A 169 -5.69 21.44 -19.33
C ALA A 169 -4.34 20.77 -19.04
N GLY A 170 -3.36 20.95 -19.93
CA GLY A 170 -2.02 20.35 -19.80
C GLY A 170 -1.93 18.86 -20.14
N SER A 171 -3.05 18.17 -20.39
CA SER A 171 -3.07 16.75 -20.75
C SER A 171 -2.27 16.43 -22.02
N ASN A 172 -2.29 17.31 -23.03
CA ASN A 172 -1.50 17.14 -24.24
C ASN A 172 0.01 17.12 -23.97
N ASP A 173 0.48 17.99 -23.07
CA ASP A 173 1.90 18.13 -22.75
C ASP A 173 2.35 17.00 -21.82
N PHE A 174 1.47 16.58 -20.91
CA PHE A 174 1.66 15.38 -20.11
C PHE A 174 1.79 14.12 -20.97
N LEU A 175 0.85 13.86 -21.88
CA LEU A 175 0.92 12.74 -22.81
C LEU A 175 2.16 12.82 -23.72
N PHE A 176 2.61 14.02 -24.06
CA PHE A 176 3.84 14.22 -24.82
C PHE A 176 5.08 13.83 -24.02
N ILE A 177 5.14 14.19 -22.73
CA ILE A 177 6.23 13.80 -21.84
C ILE A 177 6.31 12.27 -21.71
N LEU A 178 5.17 11.60 -21.48
CA LEU A 178 5.12 10.13 -21.43
C LEU A 178 5.61 9.50 -22.74
N GLN A 179 5.18 10.04 -23.88
CA GLN A 179 5.63 9.58 -25.19
C GLN A 179 7.15 9.71 -25.38
N LEU A 180 7.76 10.80 -24.89
CA LEU A 180 9.20 11.02 -24.96
C LEU A 180 9.96 10.04 -24.06
N LEU A 181 9.45 9.78 -22.85
CA LEU A 181 10.07 8.88 -21.88
C LEU A 181 10.04 7.42 -22.35
N LEU A 182 8.93 6.96 -22.95
CA LEU A 182 8.81 5.60 -23.51
C LEU A 182 9.82 5.32 -24.62
N ARG A 183 10.22 6.35 -25.39
CA ARG A 183 11.24 6.19 -26.43
C ARG A 183 12.64 6.00 -25.86
N GLY A 184 12.89 6.46 -24.64
CA GLY A 184 14.13 6.21 -23.90
C GLY A 184 15.42 6.79 -24.50
N GLU A 185 15.33 7.59 -25.56
CA GLU A 185 16.49 8.25 -26.19
C GLU A 185 16.99 9.41 -25.29
N PRO A 186 18.30 9.55 -25.04
CA PRO A 186 18.84 10.55 -24.10
C PRO A 186 18.38 11.99 -24.39
N GLU A 187 18.30 12.36 -25.67
CA GLU A 187 17.83 13.68 -26.12
C GLU A 187 16.33 13.89 -25.83
N MET A 188 15.54 12.83 -25.98
CA MET A 188 14.09 12.86 -25.73
C MET A 188 13.79 12.91 -24.23
N VAL A 189 14.58 12.21 -23.41
CA VAL A 189 14.51 12.28 -21.95
C VAL A 189 14.87 13.68 -21.46
N ALA A 190 15.95 14.28 -21.98
CA ALA A 190 16.32 15.66 -21.64
C ALA A 190 15.21 16.66 -22.01
N ARG A 191 14.57 16.46 -23.18
CA ARG A 191 13.43 17.27 -23.62
C ARG A 191 12.19 17.05 -22.73
N ALA A 192 11.93 15.82 -22.29
CA ALA A 192 10.85 15.52 -21.36
C ALA A 192 11.04 16.28 -20.04
N ILE A 193 12.26 16.27 -19.49
CA ILE A 193 12.62 16.99 -18.26
C ILE A 193 12.37 18.49 -18.39
N GLN A 194 12.72 19.11 -19.51
CA GLN A 194 12.47 20.54 -19.74
C GLN A 194 10.98 20.88 -19.79
N GLN A 195 10.16 20.00 -20.36
CA GLN A 195 8.71 20.24 -20.51
C GLN A 195 7.93 20.02 -19.20
N ARG A 196 8.48 19.26 -18.25
CA ARG A 196 7.85 19.03 -16.94
C ARG A 196 7.57 20.31 -16.17
N ALA A 197 8.44 21.32 -16.29
CA ALA A 197 8.29 22.59 -15.57
C ALA A 197 7.01 23.37 -15.96
N ALA A 198 6.41 23.04 -17.13
CA ALA A 198 5.18 23.66 -17.61
C ALA A 198 3.91 22.87 -17.26
N LEU A 199 4.03 21.73 -16.57
CA LEU A 199 2.86 20.91 -16.22
C LEU A 199 2.05 21.53 -15.09
N PRO A 200 0.70 21.48 -15.17
CA PRO A 200 -0.17 21.74 -14.04
C PRO A 200 0.14 20.81 -12.85
N ALA A 201 -0.05 21.31 -11.62
CA ALA A 201 0.28 20.57 -10.39
C ALA A 201 -0.31 19.14 -10.31
N PRO A 202 -1.59 18.90 -10.69
CA PRO A 202 -2.14 17.54 -10.64
C PRO A 202 -1.40 16.56 -11.56
N LEU A 203 -1.06 16.98 -12.77
CA LEU A 203 -0.36 16.14 -13.76
C LEU A 203 1.12 15.97 -13.42
N ALA A 204 1.75 17.00 -12.84
CA ALA A 204 3.11 16.89 -12.30
C ALA A 204 3.17 15.89 -11.14
N ASN A 205 2.18 15.90 -10.24
CA ASN A 205 2.09 14.94 -9.14
C ASN A 205 1.88 13.52 -9.65
N ALA A 206 0.94 13.31 -10.59
CA ALA A 206 0.72 12.01 -11.22
C ALA A 206 2.00 11.44 -11.85
N LEU A 207 2.77 12.29 -12.54
CA LEU A 207 4.05 11.91 -13.12
C LEU A 207 5.07 11.46 -12.06
N ASN A 208 5.17 12.18 -10.95
CA ASN A 208 6.05 11.83 -9.83
C ASN A 208 5.61 10.52 -9.14
N ILE A 209 4.30 10.25 -9.05
CA ILE A 209 3.78 8.97 -8.55
C ILE A 209 4.22 7.84 -9.46
N MET A 210 4.01 7.96 -10.77
CA MET A 210 4.40 6.93 -11.74
C MET A 210 5.92 6.64 -11.72
N GLU A 211 6.77 7.66 -11.63
CA GLU A 211 8.22 7.46 -11.56
C GLU A 211 8.68 6.70 -10.31
N ARG A 212 8.02 6.94 -9.17
CA ARG A 212 8.29 6.21 -7.93
C ARG A 212 7.89 4.75 -8.06
N LEU A 213 6.70 4.50 -8.62
CA LEU A 213 6.22 3.14 -8.90
C LEU A 213 7.16 2.39 -9.85
N ILE A 214 7.71 3.08 -10.86
CA ILE A 214 8.68 2.50 -11.80
C ILE A 214 10.04 2.22 -11.14
N SER A 215 10.49 3.12 -10.26
CA SER A 215 11.80 3.03 -9.60
C SER A 215 11.81 2.08 -8.40
N GLY A 216 10.65 1.59 -7.95
CA GLY A 216 10.52 0.76 -6.76
C GLY A 216 10.82 1.52 -5.45
N GLU A 217 10.87 2.86 -5.48
CA GLU A 217 11.05 3.67 -4.28
C GLU A 217 9.71 3.73 -3.51
N ALA A 218 9.75 3.34 -2.23
CA ALA A 218 8.64 3.55 -1.32
C ALA A 218 8.26 5.03 -1.33
N ALA A 219 6.96 5.30 -1.53
CA ALA A 219 6.44 6.65 -1.58
C ALA A 219 6.92 7.44 -0.34
N PRO A 220 7.61 8.59 -0.48
CA PRO A 220 7.61 9.55 0.61
C PRO A 220 6.15 9.88 0.94
N PRO A 221 5.83 10.08 2.23
CA PRO A 221 4.49 10.46 2.65
C PRO A 221 4.03 11.61 1.77
N GLN A 222 2.80 11.52 1.26
CA GLN A 222 2.25 12.59 0.45
C GLN A 222 2.41 13.90 1.23
N PRO A 223 2.70 15.04 0.56
CA PRO A 223 2.51 16.33 1.19
C PRO A 223 0.99 16.52 1.34
N GLU A 224 0.42 15.87 2.35
CA GLU A 224 -0.85 16.28 2.94
C GLU A 224 -0.70 17.76 3.28
N GLU A 225 -1.76 18.53 3.04
CA GLU A 225 -1.73 19.96 3.34
C GLU A 225 -1.18 20.17 4.76
N PRO A 226 -0.34 21.19 5.02
CA PRO A 226 0.25 21.40 6.35
C PRO A 226 -0.81 21.51 7.46
N ALA A 227 -2.07 21.78 7.10
CA ALA A 227 -3.23 21.64 7.97
C ALA A 227 -3.55 20.16 8.31
N GLN A 228 -3.70 19.27 7.33
CA GLN A 228 -3.96 17.84 7.54
C GLN A 228 -2.81 17.11 8.22
N GLN A 229 -1.55 17.44 7.89
CA GLN A 229 -0.38 16.88 8.60
C GLN A 229 -0.34 17.34 10.06
N ALA A 230 -0.67 18.60 10.34
CA ALA A 230 -0.78 19.10 11.71
C ALA A 230 -2.00 18.51 12.42
N GLU A 231 -3.09 18.22 11.72
CA GLU A 231 -4.32 17.64 12.26
C GLU A 231 -4.16 16.14 12.53
N MET A 232 -3.47 15.40 11.65
CA MET A 232 -3.07 14.01 11.88
C MET A 232 -1.98 13.89 12.94
N ALA A 233 -1.00 14.81 12.97
CA ALA A 233 -0.01 14.85 14.04
C ALA A 233 -0.68 15.20 15.37
N ALA A 234 -1.61 16.15 15.41
CA ALA A 234 -2.38 16.51 16.60
C ALA A 234 -3.38 15.40 16.98
N ALA A 235 -3.94 14.67 16.03
CA ALA A 235 -4.81 13.52 16.28
C ALA A 235 -3.99 12.34 16.81
N ALA A 236 -2.80 12.08 16.25
CA ALA A 236 -1.86 11.10 16.79
C ALA A 236 -1.36 11.50 18.18
N GLU A 237 -1.07 12.79 18.42
CA GLU A 237 -0.74 13.33 19.75
C GLU A 237 -1.92 13.24 20.72
N ALA A 238 -3.16 13.41 20.24
CA ALA A 238 -4.37 13.26 21.03
C ALA A 238 -4.66 11.79 21.36
N LEU A 239 -4.44 10.88 20.42
CA LEU A 239 -4.59 9.43 20.61
C LEU A 239 -3.53 8.90 21.58
N LEU A 240 -2.27 9.30 21.39
CA LEU A 240 -1.19 9.09 22.34
C LEU A 240 -1.56 9.74 23.67
N GLY A 241 -2.13 10.94 23.66
CA GLY A 241 -2.63 11.70 24.81
C GLY A 241 -3.61 10.95 25.70
N GLN A 242 -4.40 10.03 25.14
CA GLN A 242 -5.39 9.21 25.84
C GLN A 242 -4.80 7.97 26.51
N LEU A 243 -3.61 7.54 26.09
CA LEU A 243 -2.89 6.42 26.68
C LEU A 243 -2.12 6.87 27.93
N SER A 244 -1.99 5.99 28.92
CA SER A 244 -1.11 6.28 30.05
C SER A 244 0.35 6.46 29.58
N PRO A 245 1.18 7.24 30.26
CA PRO A 245 2.60 7.39 29.92
C PRO A 245 3.32 6.05 29.75
N GLU A 246 2.93 5.05 30.55
CA GLU A 246 3.44 3.69 30.53
C GLU A 246 3.03 2.94 29.25
N GLN A 247 1.75 3.03 28.86
CA GLN A 247 1.23 2.39 27.64
C GLN A 247 1.83 2.97 26.36
N ARG A 248 2.10 4.29 26.34
CA ARG A 248 2.80 4.93 25.21
C ARG A 248 4.23 4.44 25.09
N ALA A 249 4.93 4.34 26.21
CA ALA A 249 6.28 3.81 26.23
C ALA A 249 6.29 2.36 25.72
N GLU A 250 5.37 1.51 26.20
CA GLU A 250 5.24 0.12 25.74
C GLU A 250 5.01 0.01 24.23
N LEU A 251 4.13 0.84 23.65
CA LEU A 251 3.88 0.85 22.20
C LEU A 251 5.11 1.29 21.39
N MET A 252 5.82 2.32 21.84
CA MET A 252 7.03 2.79 21.16
C MET A 252 8.14 1.74 21.18
N VAL A 253 8.27 0.99 22.29
CA VAL A 253 9.21 -0.11 22.39
C VAL A 253 8.78 -1.27 21.49
N ALA A 254 7.50 -1.66 21.52
CA ALA A 254 6.99 -2.75 20.70
C ALA A 254 7.19 -2.48 19.20
N ALA A 255 6.89 -1.26 18.72
CA ALA A 255 7.08 -0.87 17.33
C ALA A 255 8.54 -1.03 16.85
N GLN A 256 9.52 -0.87 17.75
CA GLN A 256 10.94 -1.02 17.41
C GLN A 256 11.42 -2.47 17.48
N ILE A 257 10.81 -3.31 18.32
CA ILE A 257 11.32 -4.65 18.66
C ILE A 257 10.62 -5.75 17.86
N VAL A 258 9.35 -5.56 17.49
CA VAL A 258 8.53 -6.54 16.75
C VAL A 258 9.17 -7.00 15.43
N PRO A 259 9.77 -6.14 14.58
CA PRO A 259 10.39 -6.59 13.33
C PRO A 259 11.52 -7.62 13.55
N TYR A 260 12.31 -7.47 14.61
CA TYR A 260 13.37 -8.41 14.97
C TYR A 260 12.81 -9.76 15.44
N LEU A 261 11.70 -9.74 16.17
CA LEU A 261 11.02 -10.96 16.63
C LEU A 261 10.41 -11.73 15.46
N GLN A 262 9.79 -11.05 14.50
CA GLN A 262 9.24 -11.66 13.29
C GLN A 262 10.34 -12.32 12.45
N GLN A 263 11.45 -11.63 12.22
CA GLN A 263 12.60 -12.18 11.49
C GLN A 263 13.18 -13.43 12.19
N ALA A 264 13.24 -13.42 13.51
CA ALA A 264 13.75 -14.56 14.27
C ALA A 264 12.82 -15.78 14.19
N LEU A 265 11.50 -15.55 14.29
CA LEU A 265 10.49 -16.60 14.19
C LEU A 265 10.44 -17.21 12.78
N SER A 266 10.55 -16.40 11.72
CA SER A 266 10.59 -16.92 10.34
C SER A 266 11.80 -17.85 10.13
N VAL A 267 12.96 -17.49 10.71
CA VAL A 267 14.17 -18.31 10.65
C VAL A 267 14.05 -19.60 11.46
N LEU A 268 13.42 -19.56 12.63
CA LEU A 268 13.16 -20.75 13.45
C LEU A 268 12.25 -21.76 12.73
N ARG A 269 11.31 -21.26 11.93
CA ARG A 269 10.34 -22.08 11.19
C ARG A 269 10.92 -22.74 9.95
N ASN A 270 12.02 -22.23 9.40
CA ASN A 270 12.65 -22.79 8.21
C ASN A 270 13.84 -23.72 8.56
N PRO A 271 13.67 -25.06 8.52
CA PRO A 271 14.73 -26.01 8.87
C PRO A 271 15.93 -25.98 7.91
N GLU A 272 15.76 -25.46 6.69
CA GLU A 272 16.81 -25.37 5.67
C GLU A 272 17.83 -24.25 5.96
N ILE A 273 17.51 -23.30 6.85
CA ILE A 273 18.42 -22.20 7.16
C ILE A 273 19.62 -22.70 7.98
N PRO A 274 20.86 -22.46 7.51
CA PRO A 274 22.07 -22.94 8.17
C PRO A 274 22.19 -22.48 9.62
N VAL A 275 22.73 -23.37 10.46
CA VAL A 275 23.01 -23.08 11.89
C VAL A 275 23.89 -21.83 12.06
N THR A 276 24.80 -21.56 11.13
CA THR A 276 25.65 -20.37 11.12
C THR A 276 24.88 -19.07 10.92
N GLU A 277 23.82 -19.10 10.11
CA GLU A 277 22.96 -17.95 9.85
C GLU A 277 22.02 -17.68 11.04
N ARG A 278 21.48 -18.75 11.63
CA ARG A 278 20.72 -18.68 12.90
C ARG A 278 21.57 -18.10 14.04
N ALA A 279 22.83 -18.51 14.14
CA ALA A 279 23.76 -18.02 15.14
C ALA A 279 24.06 -16.51 14.95
N ARG A 280 24.26 -16.06 13.71
CA ARG A 280 24.47 -14.63 13.39
C ARG A 280 23.25 -13.79 13.76
N LEU A 281 22.04 -14.26 13.44
CA LEU A 281 20.82 -13.57 13.82
C LEU A 281 20.67 -13.50 15.35
N ALA A 282 20.97 -14.59 16.06
CA ALA A 282 20.96 -14.62 17.52
C ALA A 282 21.96 -13.63 18.15
N GLU A 283 23.17 -13.48 17.58
CA GLU A 283 24.13 -12.44 17.99
C GLU A 283 23.59 -11.02 17.75
N GLY A 284 22.91 -10.80 16.62
CA GLY A 284 22.22 -9.53 16.34
C GLY A 284 21.14 -9.20 17.36
N LEU A 285 20.29 -10.17 17.71
CA LEU A 285 19.26 -9.99 18.75
C LEU A 285 19.87 -9.69 20.13
N ASP A 286 20.98 -10.34 20.49
CA ASP A 286 21.68 -10.06 21.75
C ASP A 286 22.27 -8.64 21.78
N HIS A 287 22.77 -8.15 20.64
CA HIS A 287 23.26 -6.77 20.52
C HIS A 287 22.12 -5.76 20.72
N VAL A 288 20.99 -5.96 20.04
CA VAL A 288 19.80 -5.11 20.19
C VAL A 288 19.26 -5.19 21.62
N ALA A 289 19.24 -6.37 22.23
CA ALA A 289 18.84 -6.53 23.63
C ALA A 289 19.79 -5.84 24.62
N ALA A 290 21.09 -5.83 24.34
CA ALA A 290 22.06 -5.10 25.16
C ALA A 290 21.88 -3.59 25.05
N GLN A 291 21.61 -3.07 23.85
CA GLN A 291 21.29 -1.66 23.62
C GLN A 291 19.98 -1.25 24.30
N ALA A 292 18.93 -2.07 24.16
CA ALA A 292 17.64 -1.83 24.79
C ALA A 292 17.74 -1.81 26.32
N ALA A 293 18.62 -2.62 26.92
CA ALA A 293 18.76 -2.66 28.39
C ALA A 293 19.76 -1.63 28.95
N ALA A 294 20.42 -0.84 28.11
CA ALA A 294 21.46 0.07 28.54
C ALA A 294 20.84 1.28 29.26
N ASP A 295 21.31 1.54 30.48
CA ASP A 295 20.90 2.69 31.31
C ASP A 295 19.40 2.75 31.67
N GLU A 296 18.69 1.62 31.59
CA GLU A 296 17.27 1.50 31.92
C GLU A 296 17.00 1.14 33.39
N GLU A 297 15.94 1.72 33.97
CA GLU A 297 15.51 1.46 35.35
C GLU A 297 14.66 0.19 35.48
N GLU A 298 14.63 -0.38 36.69
CA GLU A 298 13.85 -1.59 36.99
C GLU A 298 12.35 -1.35 36.78
N GLY A 299 11.73 -2.16 35.91
CA GLY A 299 10.34 -1.97 35.46
C GLY A 299 10.18 -1.28 34.11
N SER A 300 11.28 -0.88 33.46
CA SER A 300 11.22 -0.31 32.10
C SER A 300 10.71 -1.32 31.06
N PRO A 301 9.80 -0.91 30.14
CA PRO A 301 9.38 -1.73 29.00
C PRO A 301 10.53 -2.20 28.12
N TRP A 302 11.63 -1.45 28.09
CA TRP A 302 12.84 -1.82 27.35
C TRP A 302 13.58 -3.02 27.96
N LEU A 303 13.56 -3.17 29.29
CA LEU A 303 14.12 -4.37 29.95
C LEU A 303 13.29 -5.61 29.62
N ILE A 304 11.96 -5.46 29.54
CA ILE A 304 11.04 -6.53 29.15
C ILE A 304 11.29 -6.94 27.69
N ALA A 305 11.43 -5.97 26.78
CA ALA A 305 11.79 -6.22 25.38
C ALA A 305 13.16 -6.87 25.22
N ALA A 306 14.17 -6.38 25.92
CA ALA A 306 15.52 -6.96 25.92
C ALA A 306 15.52 -8.41 26.42
N SER A 307 14.76 -8.71 27.47
CA SER A 307 14.61 -10.09 27.97
C SER A 307 13.97 -11.00 26.93
N THR A 308 12.94 -10.52 26.23
CA THR A 308 12.23 -11.23 25.15
C THR A 308 13.18 -11.55 24.00
N LEU A 309 13.95 -10.56 23.53
CA LEU A 309 14.94 -10.76 22.47
C LEU A 309 16.00 -11.81 22.82
N ARG A 310 16.49 -11.82 24.06
CA ARG A 310 17.46 -12.82 24.54
C ARG A 310 16.87 -14.23 24.58
N VAL A 311 15.61 -14.37 24.97
CA VAL A 311 14.90 -15.66 24.97
C VAL A 311 14.80 -16.21 23.55
N VAL A 312 14.39 -15.36 22.59
CA VAL A 312 14.27 -15.74 21.17
C VAL A 312 15.64 -16.02 20.54
N ALA A 313 16.68 -15.25 20.89
CA ALA A 313 18.07 -15.55 20.51
C ALA A 313 18.52 -16.93 21.02
N GLY A 314 18.11 -17.29 22.25
CA GLY A 314 18.33 -18.62 22.81
C GLY A 314 17.68 -19.73 22.00
N TRP A 315 16.49 -19.49 21.45
CA TRP A 315 15.81 -20.46 20.57
C TRP A 315 16.57 -20.68 19.26
N LEU A 316 17.07 -19.61 18.65
CA LEU A 316 17.88 -19.67 17.43
C LEU A 316 19.19 -20.47 17.63
N ARG A 317 19.71 -20.51 18.87
CA ARG A 317 20.88 -21.31 19.27
C ARG A 317 20.55 -22.76 19.63
N GLY A 318 19.29 -23.18 19.52
CA GLY A 318 18.87 -24.56 19.77
C GLY A 318 18.23 -24.81 21.14
N THR A 319 17.95 -23.77 21.93
CA THR A 319 17.08 -23.92 23.10
C THR A 319 15.65 -24.21 22.63
N PRO A 320 14.94 -25.19 23.20
CA PRO A 320 13.58 -25.47 22.74
C PRO A 320 12.68 -24.23 22.95
N PRO A 321 11.90 -23.82 21.92
CA PRO A 321 11.02 -22.68 22.03
C PRO A 321 9.96 -22.92 23.11
N ASN A 322 9.89 -22.01 24.08
CA ASN A 322 8.95 -22.08 25.19
C ASN A 322 8.29 -20.70 25.38
N ALA A 323 7.17 -20.50 24.70
CA ALA A 323 6.43 -19.24 24.78
C ALA A 323 5.98 -18.88 26.20
N ALA A 324 5.76 -19.86 27.08
CA ALA A 324 5.38 -19.62 28.48
C ALA A 324 6.48 -18.91 29.29
N ALA A 325 7.74 -18.94 28.84
CA ALA A 325 8.85 -18.26 29.47
C ALA A 325 8.93 -16.76 29.11
N LEU A 326 8.15 -16.28 28.14
CA LEU A 326 8.14 -14.88 27.73
C LEU A 326 7.29 -14.03 28.66
N PRO A 327 7.69 -12.77 28.94
CA PRO A 327 6.84 -11.82 29.66
C PRO A 327 5.71 -11.27 28.77
N GLU A 328 4.60 -10.84 29.38
CA GLU A 328 3.59 -10.02 28.68
C GLU A 328 4.18 -8.62 28.37
N PRO A 329 3.78 -7.96 27.26
CA PRO A 329 2.78 -8.38 26.26
C PRO A 329 3.33 -9.27 25.13
N TYR A 330 4.64 -9.54 25.11
CA TYR A 330 5.30 -10.23 24.00
C TYR A 330 4.94 -11.71 23.91
N ARG A 331 4.52 -12.34 25.01
CA ARG A 331 3.99 -13.70 25.03
C ARG A 331 2.76 -13.82 24.12
N GLY A 332 1.76 -12.97 24.31
CA GLY A 332 0.55 -12.97 23.47
C GLY A 332 0.88 -12.69 22.02
N LEU A 333 1.78 -11.73 21.76
CA LEU A 333 2.22 -11.39 20.40
C LEU A 333 2.92 -12.56 19.69
N ILE A 334 3.84 -13.24 20.36
CA ILE A 334 4.56 -14.39 19.79
C ILE A 334 3.64 -15.60 19.60
N HIS A 335 2.67 -15.80 20.50
CA HIS A 335 1.64 -16.83 20.33
C HIS A 335 0.83 -16.62 19.06
N THR A 336 0.32 -15.41 18.83
CA THR A 336 -0.40 -15.03 17.61
C THR A 336 0.47 -15.25 16.36
N LEU A 337 1.72 -14.78 16.38
CA LEU A 337 2.64 -14.97 15.25
C LEU A 337 3.01 -16.44 14.98
N MET A 338 2.84 -17.35 15.95
CA MET A 338 3.10 -18.78 15.80
C MET A 338 1.84 -19.56 15.37
N GLU A 339 0.64 -19.19 15.81
CA GLU A 339 -0.62 -19.88 15.50
C GLU A 339 -1.17 -19.60 14.09
N GLU A 340 -0.86 -18.45 13.50
CA GLU A 340 -1.36 -18.00 12.20
C GLU A 340 -0.94 -18.86 10.98
N THR A 341 -0.32 -20.02 11.21
CA THR A 341 0.19 -20.91 10.16
C THR A 341 -0.01 -22.41 10.41
N THR A 342 -0.83 -22.80 11.39
CA THR A 342 -1.22 -24.21 11.60
C THR A 342 -2.51 -24.63 10.89
N ASP A 343 -3.25 -23.69 10.32
CA ASP A 343 -4.41 -23.96 9.46
C ASP A 343 -4.02 -23.72 8.00
N GLU A 344 -3.30 -24.68 7.40
CA GLU A 344 -3.28 -24.92 5.94
C GLU A 344 -4.26 -26.04 5.58
#